data_AF-A0A6I4IPK8-F1
#
_entry.id   AF-A0A6I4IPK8-F1
#
_cell.length_a   1.000
_cell.length_b   1.000
_cell.length_c   1.000
_cell.angle_alpha   90.00
_cell.angle_beta   90.00
_cell.angle_gamma   90.00
#
_symmetry.space_group_name_H-M   'P 1'
#
loop_
_entity.id
_entity.type
_entity.pdbx_description
1 polymer ?
#
loop_
_entity_poly.entity_id
_entity_poly.type
_entity_poly.pdbx_seq_one_letter_code
_entity_poly.pdbx_strand_id
1 'polypeptide(L)'
;MKKIILTLSLGLITLVTVHAQDVNTVNQPTWVVESENANAKVQTVKFYDSNAQLIYAETVNTKLNISRKKIQKALNQLLNNLLTQQGYRENKNLLTASLKLKN
;
A
#
# COMPACT_ATOMS: atom_id res chain seq x y z
N MET A 1 11.44 -53.52 -39.87
CA MET A 1 10.67 -52.47 -40.57
C MET A 1 9.50 -52.05 -39.69
N LYS A 2 9.34 -50.74 -39.50
CA LYS A 2 8.07 -50.01 -39.29
C LYS A 2 7.27 -50.36 -38.00
N LYS A 3 7.31 -49.48 -36.98
CA LYS A 3 6.26 -48.46 -36.64
C LYS A 3 5.15 -49.10 -35.76
N ILE A 4 4.88 -48.75 -34.50
CA ILE A 4 4.28 -47.51 -33.96
C ILE A 4 4.05 -47.72 -32.43
N ILE A 5 4.57 -46.88 -31.52
CA ILE A 5 3.86 -45.88 -30.66
C ILE A 5 2.86 -46.56 -29.66
N LEU A 6 2.90 -46.38 -28.33
CA LEU A 6 2.51 -45.15 -27.62
C LEU A 6 2.80 -45.27 -26.12
N THR A 7 3.56 -44.32 -25.60
CA THR A 7 3.78 -44.03 -24.17
C THR A 7 2.44 -43.82 -23.46
N LEU A 8 2.09 -44.66 -22.47
CA LEU A 8 0.87 -44.47 -21.70
C LEU A 8 1.05 -43.26 -20.76
N SER A 9 0.27 -42.23 -21.05
CA SER A 9 0.31 -40.88 -20.54
C SER A 9 0.03 -40.76 -19.04
N LEU A 10 0.97 -40.12 -18.35
CA LEU A 10 0.74 -39.33 -17.13
C LEU A 10 -0.48 -38.43 -17.32
N GLY A 11 -1.51 -38.58 -16.50
CA GLY A 11 -2.75 -37.85 -16.72
C GLY A 11 -3.77 -37.96 -15.60
N LEU A 12 -3.38 -37.66 -14.37
CA LEU A 12 -4.33 -37.21 -13.35
C LEU A 12 -3.73 -36.02 -12.60
N ILE A 13 -3.55 -34.91 -13.31
CA ILE A 13 -3.41 -33.62 -12.63
C ILE A 13 -4.84 -33.28 -12.18
N THR A 14 -5.16 -33.63 -10.94
CA THR A 14 -6.32 -33.05 -10.27
C THR A 14 -6.12 -31.54 -10.35
N LEU A 15 -7.08 -30.85 -10.96
CA LEU A 15 -7.19 -29.40 -10.91
C LEU A 15 -7.39 -29.03 -9.44
N VAL A 16 -6.30 -28.87 -8.69
CA VAL A 16 -6.30 -28.07 -7.48
C VAL A 16 -6.48 -26.63 -7.94
N THR A 17 -7.74 -26.27 -8.18
CA THR A 17 -8.13 -24.87 -8.19
C THR A 17 -7.90 -24.35 -6.78
N VAL A 18 -6.71 -23.80 -6.56
CA VAL A 18 -6.45 -22.93 -5.41
C VAL A 18 -7.38 -21.74 -5.60
N HIS A 19 -8.59 -21.84 -5.05
CA HIS A 19 -9.38 -20.66 -4.79
C HIS A 19 -8.67 -19.98 -3.63
N ALA A 20 -7.73 -19.07 -3.95
CA ALA A 20 -7.35 -18.05 -3.01
C ALA A 20 -8.68 -17.43 -2.57
N GLN A 21 -9.00 -17.54 -1.28
CA GLN A 21 -10.19 -16.90 -0.76
C GLN A 21 -9.97 -15.41 -1.03
N ASP A 22 -10.71 -14.86 -2.01
CA ASP A 22 -10.94 -13.42 -2.10
C ASP A 22 -11.78 -13.07 -0.89
N VAL A 23 -11.09 -12.96 0.25
CA VAL A 23 -11.62 -12.32 1.42
C VAL A 23 -11.77 -10.87 0.97
N ASN A 24 -12.97 -10.54 0.48
CA ASN A 24 -13.46 -9.18 0.33
C ASN A 24 -13.63 -8.57 1.74
N THR A 25 -12.55 -8.56 2.53
CA THR A 25 -12.40 -7.59 3.59
C THR A 25 -12.30 -6.26 2.89
N VAL A 26 -13.41 -5.52 2.86
CA VAL A 26 -13.38 -4.08 2.63
C VAL A 26 -12.44 -3.53 3.69
N ASN A 27 -11.16 -3.39 3.34
CA ASN A 27 -10.20 -2.81 4.25
C ASN A 27 -10.57 -1.35 4.39
N GLN A 28 -10.50 -0.83 5.61
CA GLN A 28 -10.60 0.61 5.75
C GLN A 28 -9.35 1.21 5.13
N PRO A 29 -9.47 2.28 4.32
CA PRO A 29 -8.33 3.05 3.88
C PRO A 29 -7.47 3.41 5.09
N THR A 30 -6.16 3.33 4.93
CA THR A 30 -5.24 3.43 6.06
C THR A 30 -3.97 4.18 5.70
N TRP A 31 -3.23 4.59 6.71
CA TRP A 31 -1.89 5.15 6.55
C TRP A 31 -0.92 4.43 7.48
N VAL A 32 0.33 4.35 7.04
CA VAL A 32 1.43 3.75 7.79
C VAL A 32 2.61 4.72 7.78
N VAL A 33 3.32 4.79 8.91
CA VAL A 33 4.57 5.55 9.03
C VAL A 33 5.71 4.56 9.20
N GLU A 34 6.57 4.48 8.21
CA GLU A 34 7.78 3.66 8.22
C GLU A 34 8.99 4.54 8.55
N SER A 35 9.83 4.09 9.46
CA SER A 35 11.14 4.69 9.70
C SER A 35 12.23 3.78 9.17
N GLU A 36 13.25 4.36 8.55
CA GLU A 36 14.46 3.62 8.26
C GLU A 36 15.15 3.29 9.59
N ASN A 37 15.40 2.00 9.87
CA ASN A 37 15.87 1.50 11.18
C ASN A 37 17.15 2.21 11.69
N ALA A 38 17.96 2.77 10.80
CA ALA A 38 19.17 3.50 11.15
C ALA A 38 18.95 4.99 11.47
N ASN A 39 17.85 5.60 11.01
CA ASN A 39 17.67 7.04 11.10
C ASN A 39 16.20 7.43 11.35
N ALA A 40 15.81 7.46 12.64
CA ALA A 40 14.48 7.87 13.08
C ALA A 40 14.09 9.33 12.72
N LYS A 41 15.01 10.10 12.10
CA LYS A 41 14.76 11.45 11.59
C LYS A 41 14.16 11.45 10.19
N VAL A 42 14.30 10.36 9.43
CA VAL A 42 13.70 10.21 8.10
C VAL A 42 12.58 9.19 8.21
N GLN A 43 11.38 9.60 7.80
CA GLN A 43 10.21 8.73 7.85
C GLN A 43 9.44 8.81 6.54
N THR A 44 8.97 7.68 6.06
CA THR A 44 8.11 7.60 4.89
C THR A 44 6.69 7.28 5.34
N VAL A 45 5.76 8.16 4.98
CA VAL A 45 4.34 7.95 5.24
C VAL A 45 3.69 7.44 3.97
N LYS A 46 3.01 6.30 4.07
CA LYS A 46 2.30 5.65 2.96
C LYS A 46 0.81 5.64 3.24
N PHE A 47 0.01 5.89 2.21
CA PHE A 47 -1.45 5.89 2.26
C PHE A 47 -1.99 4.81 1.33
N TYR A 48 -2.95 4.04 1.82
CA TYR A 48 -3.56 2.94 1.12
C TYR A 48 -5.07 3.13 1.01
N ASP A 49 -5.66 2.75 -0.12
CA ASP A 49 -7.11 2.70 -0.30
C ASP A 49 -7.73 1.46 0.36
N SER A 50 -9.05 1.29 0.18
CA SER A 50 -9.79 0.15 0.72
C SER A 50 -9.45 -1.19 0.07
N ASN A 51 -8.75 -1.17 -1.07
CA ASN A 51 -8.25 -2.35 -1.76
C ASN A 51 -6.79 -2.66 -1.38
N ALA A 52 -6.27 -2.00 -0.33
CA ALA A 52 -4.87 -2.03 0.08
C ALA A 52 -3.88 -1.59 -1.01
N GLN A 53 -4.32 -0.79 -1.99
CA GLN A 53 -3.46 -0.23 -3.02
C GLN A 53 -2.82 1.06 -2.52
N LEU A 54 -1.51 1.23 -2.75
CA LEU A 54 -0.78 2.43 -2.39
C LEU A 54 -1.25 3.60 -3.28
N ILE A 55 -1.84 4.63 -2.67
CA ILE A 55 -2.36 5.81 -3.37
C ILE A 55 -1.48 7.06 -3.20
N TYR A 56 -0.61 7.08 -2.20
CA TYR A 56 0.35 8.17 -1.98
C TYR A 56 1.47 7.72 -1.05
N ALA A 57 2.68 8.21 -1.30
CA ALA A 57 3.80 8.06 -0.39
C ALA A 57 4.64 9.34 -0.38
N GLU A 58 5.08 9.74 0.80
CA GLU A 58 5.95 10.91 0.96
C GLU A 58 6.94 10.67 2.09
N THR A 59 8.21 10.96 1.81
CA THR A 59 9.29 10.92 2.78
C THR A 59 9.49 12.30 3.38
N VAL A 60 9.49 12.37 4.71
CA VAL A 60 9.71 13.60 5.48
C VAL A 60 11.00 13.47 6.28
N ASN A 61 11.78 14.55 6.32
CA ASN A 61 13.06 14.64 7.04
C ASN A 61 12.87 15.01 8.52
N THR A 62 11.75 14.61 9.12
CA THR A 62 11.47 14.83 10.53
C THR A 62 10.75 13.64 11.13
N LYS A 63 11.00 13.40 12.42
CA LYS A 63 10.27 12.40 13.19
C LYS A 63 8.82 12.85 13.42
N LEU A 64 7.87 12.11 12.88
CA LEU A 64 6.46 12.25 13.19
C LEU A 64 6.14 11.50 14.47
N ASN A 65 5.57 12.21 15.44
CA ASN A 65 5.05 11.58 16.65
C ASN A 65 3.59 11.18 16.44
N ILE A 66 3.37 9.95 15.98
CA ILE A 66 2.04 9.40 15.67
C ILE A 66 1.13 9.25 16.89
N SER A 67 1.64 9.30 18.13
CA SER A 67 0.78 9.29 19.33
C SER A 67 0.07 10.63 19.55
N ARG A 68 0.51 11.71 18.88
CA ARG A 68 -0.13 13.02 18.95
C ARG A 68 -1.40 13.04 18.10
N LYS A 69 -2.54 13.31 18.73
CA LYS A 69 -3.86 13.45 18.05
C LYS A 69 -3.84 14.44 16.89
N LYS A 70 -3.09 15.55 16.99
CA LYS A 70 -2.95 16.53 15.90
C LYS A 70 -2.35 15.91 14.63
N ILE A 71 -1.33 15.06 14.79
CA ILE A 71 -0.67 14.37 13.67
C ILE A 71 -1.64 13.35 13.07
N GLN A 72 -2.28 12.53 13.90
CA GLN A 72 -3.29 11.56 13.43
C GLN A 72 -4.43 12.26 12.67
N LYS A 73 -4.94 13.39 13.18
CA LYS A 73 -5.99 14.16 12.52
C LYS A 73 -5.54 14.67 11.14
N ALA A 74 -4.33 15.22 11.04
CA ALA A 74 -3.78 15.67 9.77
C ALA A 74 -3.61 14.53 8.76
N LEU A 75 -3.11 13.36 9.21
CA LEU A 75 -2.97 12.17 8.38
C LEU A 75 -4.34 11.64 7.92
N ASN A 76 -5.33 11.58 8.80
CA ASN A 76 -6.69 11.17 8.46
C ASN A 76 -7.36 12.15 7.47
N GLN A 77 -7.18 13.46 7.67
CA GLN A 77 -7.67 14.48 6.75
C GLN A 77 -7.02 14.34 5.38
N LEU A 78 -5.70 14.12 5.35
CA LEU A 78 -4.99 13.88 4.10
C LEU A 78 -5.52 12.61 3.43
N LEU A 79 -5.60 11.49 4.13
CA LEU A 79 -6.17 10.24 3.60
C LEU A 79 -7.55 10.46 2.98
N ASN A 80 -8.46 11.14 3.67
CA ASN A 80 -9.79 11.45 3.15
C ASN A 80 -9.73 12.30 1.88
N ASN A 81 -8.87 13.32 1.85
CA ASN A 81 -8.65 14.13 0.64
C ASN A 81 -8.08 13.29 -0.51
N LEU A 82 -7.18 12.35 -0.19
CA LEU A 82 -6.58 11.45 -1.19
C LEU A 82 -7.61 10.44 -1.73
N LEU A 83 -8.69 10.15 -1.01
CA LEU A 83 -9.73 9.24 -1.49
C LEU A 83 -10.80 9.97 -2.31
N THR A 84 -11.13 11.22 -1.94
CA THR A 84 -12.15 12.02 -2.63
C THR A 84 -11.64 12.60 -3.96
N GLN A 85 -10.33 12.89 -4.04
CA GLN A 85 -9.69 13.38 -5.26
C GLN A 85 -9.11 12.22 -6.08
N GLN A 86 -9.96 11.42 -6.71
CA GLN A 86 -9.58 10.47 -7.76
C GLN A 86 -9.24 11.25 -9.05
N GLY A 87 -8.05 11.84 -9.12
CA GLY A 87 -7.61 12.53 -10.34
C GLY A 87 -6.42 13.44 -10.11
N TYR A 88 -5.30 13.05 -10.73
CA TYR A 88 -4.07 13.81 -10.97
C TYR A 88 -3.46 14.64 -9.81
N ARG A 89 -2.28 14.23 -9.35
CA ARG A 89 -1.52 14.90 -8.27
C ARG A 89 -0.13 15.30 -8.75
N GLU A 90 0.04 16.58 -9.07
CA GLU A 90 1.36 17.16 -9.32
C GLU A 90 2.05 17.68 -8.04
N ASN A 91 1.33 17.83 -6.93
CA ASN A 91 1.91 18.38 -5.72
C ASN A 91 2.71 17.34 -4.94
N LYS A 92 4.03 17.37 -5.13
CA LYS A 92 5.00 16.80 -4.19
C LYS A 92 4.93 17.60 -2.89
N ASN A 93 4.96 16.92 -1.74
CA ASN A 93 5.07 17.49 -0.37
C ASN A 93 3.76 17.88 0.35
N LEU A 94 2.67 17.13 0.15
CA LEU A 94 1.38 17.38 0.81
C LEU A 94 1.43 17.24 2.35
N LEU A 95 2.25 16.32 2.88
CA LEU A 95 2.45 16.18 4.32
C LEU A 95 3.23 17.35 4.88
N THR A 96 4.34 17.73 4.24
CA THR A 96 5.09 18.91 4.66
C THR A 96 4.19 20.15 4.72
N ALA A 97 3.35 20.37 3.70
CA ALA A 97 2.44 21.53 3.65
C ALA A 97 1.39 21.48 4.77
N SER A 98 0.73 20.33 4.97
CA SER A 98 -0.34 20.18 5.96
C SER A 98 0.15 20.25 7.41
N LEU A 99 1.35 19.74 7.67
CA LEU A 99 1.95 19.69 9.01
C LEU A 99 2.91 20.85 9.29
N LYS A 100 3.15 21.74 8.32
CA LYS A 100 4.15 22.82 8.38
C LYS A 100 5.52 22.31 8.80
N LEU A 101 5.94 21.19 8.21
CA LEU A 101 7.24 20.58 8.52
C LEU A 101 8.35 21.41 7.86
N LYS A 102 9.54 21.38 8.47
CA LYS A 102 10.73 21.98 7.86
C LYS A 102 11.28 20.97 6.83
N ASN A 103 11.40 21.41 5.58
CA ASN A 103 12.06 20.62 4.51
C ASN A 103 13.57 20.58 4.69
#